data_AF-A0A8H7RB26-F1
#
_entry.id   AF-A0A8H7RB26-F1
#
_cell.length_a   1.000
_cell.length_b   1.000
_cell.length_c   1.000
_cell.angle_alpha   90.00
_cell.angle_beta   90.00
_cell.angle_gamma   90.00
#
_symmetry.space_group_name_H-M   'P 1'
#
loop_
_entity.id
_entity.type
_entity.pdbx_description
1 polymer ?
#
loop_
_entity_poly.entity_id
_entity_poly.type
_entity_poly.pdbx_seq_one_letter_code
_entity_poly.pdbx_strand_id
1 'polypeptide(L)'
;MTCGENQSWFYIQHKSTGKVIASACDDHNDHARSQVVVIKPRYTSNELWCWDEDCLKNKATGLVLDIRKGKLRLIEDTEICLYYKKPPQEAHNQLWGIRPAAGSVGSAAEHPLHQNQVGIVIYSICNSDWVFDICSHENPTEKERQNLILFPHQSSSQHQTWDFIPENDVNTNAYATVQEPGLVYDDSSLESSLIDDYNYDRGSSVSSNSCESVGFAHGLSPAKRSSQTSLTSASRNASLENIYTNPSQFHQTYHY
;
A
#
# COMPACT_ATOMS: atom_id res chain seq x y z
N MET A 1 6.56 -10.44 -19.17
CA MET A 1 5.55 -11.52 -19.06
C MET A 1 4.19 -10.87 -19.27
N THR A 2 3.45 -11.22 -20.31
CA THR A 2 2.15 -10.61 -20.63
C THR A 2 1.02 -11.34 -19.91
N CYS A 3 0.02 -10.59 -19.46
CA CYS A 3 -1.11 -11.09 -18.67
C CYS A 3 -2.14 -11.79 -19.58
N GLY A 4 -1.88 -13.05 -19.95
CA GLY A 4 -2.82 -13.96 -20.64
C GLY A 4 -3.50 -14.95 -19.68
N GLU A 5 -4.47 -15.73 -20.17
CA GLU A 5 -5.52 -16.50 -19.46
C GLU A 5 -5.10 -17.47 -18.32
N ASN A 6 -3.82 -17.53 -17.95
CA ASN A 6 -3.30 -18.28 -16.79
C ASN A 6 -2.58 -17.34 -15.82
N GLN A 7 -3.29 -16.38 -15.23
CA GLN A 7 -2.74 -15.55 -14.16
C GLN A 7 -2.41 -16.41 -12.94
N SER A 8 -1.12 -16.53 -12.64
CA SER A 8 -0.65 -17.17 -11.41
C SER A 8 -0.81 -16.18 -10.26
N TRP A 9 -1.85 -16.37 -9.45
CA TRP A 9 -2.12 -15.57 -8.26
C TRP A 9 -1.29 -16.05 -7.08
N PHE A 10 -0.85 -15.12 -6.25
CA PHE A 10 -0.05 -15.39 -5.06
C PHE A 10 -0.33 -14.38 -3.94
N TYR A 11 -0.04 -14.80 -2.72
CA TYR A 11 0.10 -13.93 -1.57
C TYR A 11 1.53 -13.42 -1.49
N ILE A 12 1.70 -12.16 -1.08
CA ILE A 12 3.01 -11.59 -0.77
C ILE A 12 3.15 -11.60 0.74
N GLN A 13 3.87 -12.59 1.26
CA GLN A 13 4.01 -12.84 2.70
C GLN A 13 5.29 -12.21 3.23
N HIS A 14 5.19 -11.50 4.33
CA HIS A 14 6.34 -10.99 5.07
C HIS A 14 7.06 -12.14 5.77
N LYS A 15 8.36 -12.28 5.51
CA LYS A 15 9.12 -13.49 5.86
C LYS A 15 9.17 -13.77 7.36
N SER A 16 9.36 -12.74 8.19
CA SER A 16 9.55 -12.93 9.64
C SER A 16 8.23 -13.00 10.42
N THR A 17 7.15 -12.42 9.91
CA THR A 17 5.86 -12.34 10.65
C THR A 17 4.75 -13.22 10.07
N GLY A 18 4.91 -13.73 8.84
CA GLY A 18 3.89 -14.51 8.14
C GLY A 18 2.66 -13.69 7.72
N LYS A 19 2.64 -12.37 7.96
CA LYS A 19 1.58 -11.45 7.51
C LYS A 19 1.64 -11.25 6.00
N VAL A 20 0.53 -10.89 5.38
CA VAL A 20 0.44 -10.70 3.92
C VAL A 20 0.06 -9.28 3.54
N ILE A 21 0.53 -8.85 2.38
CA ILE A 21 0.13 -7.59 1.76
C ILE A 21 -1.32 -7.71 1.28
N ALA A 22 -2.15 -6.75 1.65
CA ALA A 22 -3.56 -6.69 1.32
C ALA A 22 -3.96 -5.28 0.89
N SER A 23 -4.94 -5.18 -0.01
CA SER A 23 -5.65 -3.92 -0.17
C SER A 23 -6.54 -3.66 1.03
N ALA A 24 -6.48 -2.44 1.58
CA ALA A 24 -7.47 -1.99 2.55
C ALA A 24 -8.84 -1.95 1.85
N CYS A 25 -9.81 -2.67 2.41
CA CYS A 25 -11.19 -2.54 2.00
C CYS A 25 -11.79 -1.39 2.81
N ASP A 26 -11.87 -0.21 2.22
CA ASP A 26 -12.71 0.84 2.76
C ASP A 26 -14.10 0.68 2.13
N ASP A 27 -15.18 0.91 2.88
CA ASP A 27 -16.60 0.78 2.44
C ASP A 27 -17.01 1.75 1.31
N HIS A 28 -16.03 2.37 0.64
CA HIS A 28 -16.23 3.26 -0.47
C HIS A 28 -16.06 2.52 -1.79
N ASN A 29 -16.96 2.82 -2.73
CA ASN A 29 -17.02 2.19 -4.05
C ASN A 29 -15.81 2.56 -4.95
N ASP A 30 -14.96 3.50 -4.52
CA ASP A 30 -13.71 3.86 -5.19
C ASP A 30 -12.52 3.44 -4.33
N HIS A 31 -11.84 2.38 -4.77
CA HIS A 31 -10.62 1.86 -4.14
C HIS A 31 -9.34 2.57 -4.64
N ALA A 32 -9.47 3.51 -5.58
CA ALA A 32 -8.31 4.28 -6.01
C ALA A 32 -7.78 5.10 -4.84
N ARG A 33 -6.47 5.06 -4.65
CA ARG A 33 -5.73 5.69 -3.56
C ARG A 33 -6.02 5.09 -2.18
N SER A 34 -6.73 3.97 -2.08
CA SER A 34 -6.82 3.21 -0.83
C SER A 34 -5.43 2.76 -0.38
N GLN A 35 -5.23 2.77 0.93
CA GLN A 35 -3.96 2.39 1.54
C GLN A 35 -3.71 0.89 1.36
N VAL A 36 -2.44 0.52 1.12
CA VAL A 36 -2.02 -0.88 1.11
C VAL A 36 -1.45 -1.23 2.48
N VAL A 37 -1.83 -2.38 3.00
CA VAL A 37 -1.54 -2.78 4.38
C VAL A 37 -0.97 -4.19 4.45
N VAL A 38 -0.37 -4.50 5.60
CA VAL A 38 0.20 -5.79 5.94
C VAL A 38 -0.53 -6.33 7.17
N ILE A 39 -1.25 -7.42 6.98
CA ILE A 39 -2.20 -7.98 7.95
C ILE A 39 -2.01 -9.47 8.15
N LYS A 40 -2.58 -10.03 9.22
CA LYS A 40 -2.68 -11.49 9.36
C LYS A 40 -3.44 -12.06 8.15
N PRO A 41 -2.97 -13.16 7.52
CA PRO A 41 -3.63 -13.72 6.34
C PRO A 41 -5.05 -14.19 6.68
N ARG A 42 -6.00 -13.82 5.83
CA ARG A 42 -7.38 -14.35 5.83
C ARG A 42 -7.68 -15.13 4.54
N TYR A 43 -6.73 -15.14 3.61
CA TYR A 43 -6.77 -15.87 2.34
C TYR A 43 -7.92 -15.47 1.43
N THR A 44 -8.24 -14.17 1.44
CA THR A 44 -9.30 -13.57 0.62
C THR A 44 -8.75 -12.91 -0.64
N SER A 45 -9.62 -12.58 -1.60
CA SER A 45 -9.22 -11.98 -2.89
C SER A 45 -8.48 -10.64 -2.76
N ASN A 46 -8.71 -9.87 -1.70
CA ASN A 46 -8.00 -8.60 -1.47
C ASN A 46 -6.53 -8.79 -1.04
N GLU A 47 -6.13 -10.03 -0.74
CA GLU A 47 -4.76 -10.41 -0.35
C GLU A 47 -4.01 -11.09 -1.50
N LEU A 48 -4.69 -11.33 -2.63
CA LEU A 48 -4.14 -12.00 -3.81
C LEU A 48 -3.65 -10.97 -4.83
N TRP A 49 -2.45 -11.23 -5.31
CA TRP A 49 -1.74 -10.39 -6.27
C TRP A 49 -1.29 -11.24 -7.46
N CYS A 50 -1.15 -10.60 -8.62
CA CYS A 50 -0.47 -11.19 -9.75
C CYS A 50 0.45 -10.16 -10.41
N TRP A 51 1.47 -10.66 -11.10
CA TRP A 51 2.22 -9.83 -12.03
C TRP A 51 1.38 -9.55 -13.27
N ASP A 52 1.26 -8.27 -13.61
CA ASP A 52 0.69 -7.77 -14.85
C ASP A 52 1.78 -6.93 -15.52
N GLU A 53 2.61 -7.61 -16.31
CA GLU A 53 3.93 -7.09 -16.74
C GLU A 53 4.81 -6.82 -15.51
N ASP A 54 5.28 -5.59 -15.33
CA ASP A 54 6.08 -5.18 -14.17
C ASP A 54 5.21 -4.50 -13.09
N CYS A 55 3.88 -4.54 -13.24
CA CYS A 55 2.94 -4.04 -12.22
C CYS A 55 2.45 -5.19 -11.33
N LEU A 56 2.16 -4.89 -10.06
CA LEU A 56 1.50 -5.80 -9.13
C LEU A 56 0.00 -5.47 -9.06
N LYS A 57 -0.84 -6.34 -9.60
CA LYS A 57 -2.30 -6.16 -9.68
C LYS A 57 -3.01 -6.95 -8.58
N ASN A 58 -3.99 -6.34 -7.94
CA ASN A 58 -4.81 -6.97 -6.90
C ASN A 58 -6.04 -7.70 -7.51
N LYS A 59 -6.37 -8.89 -6.99
CA LYS A 59 -7.49 -9.71 -7.51
C LYS A 59 -8.87 -9.10 -7.22
N ALA A 60 -9.08 -8.54 -6.03
CA ALA A 60 -10.37 -8.00 -5.63
C ALA A 60 -10.74 -6.70 -6.36
N THR A 61 -9.76 -5.81 -6.54
CA THR A 61 -10.02 -4.47 -7.08
C THR A 61 -9.67 -4.32 -8.56
N GLY A 62 -8.82 -5.20 -9.11
CA GLY A 62 -8.26 -5.04 -10.46
C GLY A 62 -7.28 -3.87 -10.60
N LEU A 63 -7.00 -3.13 -9.52
CA LEU A 63 -6.07 -2.02 -9.47
C LEU A 63 -4.64 -2.51 -9.22
N VAL A 64 -3.65 -1.67 -9.53
CA VAL A 64 -2.22 -1.95 -9.33
C VAL A 64 -1.64 -1.17 -8.16
N LEU A 65 -0.52 -1.65 -7.62
CA LEU A 65 0.29 -0.90 -6.67
C LEU A 65 0.90 0.35 -7.31
N ASP A 66 0.80 1.48 -6.61
CA ASP A 66 1.27 2.79 -7.04
C ASP A 66 1.95 3.51 -5.86
N ILE A 67 3.10 4.14 -6.12
CA ILE A 67 3.72 5.05 -5.15
C ILE A 67 2.86 6.30 -5.07
N ARG A 68 2.24 6.53 -3.91
CA ARG A 68 1.27 7.63 -3.72
C ARG A 68 1.91 8.98 -4.09
N LYS A 69 1.19 9.77 -4.89
CA LYS A 69 1.65 11.07 -5.45
C LYS A 69 2.87 10.97 -6.39
N GLY A 70 3.34 9.76 -6.72
CA GLY A 70 4.41 9.51 -7.69
C GLY A 70 5.80 9.99 -7.26
N LYS A 71 6.04 10.23 -5.97
CA LYS A 71 7.32 10.78 -5.48
C LYS A 71 7.83 10.04 -4.26
N LEU A 72 9.13 9.77 -4.25
CA LEU A 72 9.86 9.26 -3.09
C LEU A 72 10.09 10.40 -2.09
N ARG A 73 9.88 10.12 -0.82
CA ARG A 73 9.91 11.10 0.29
C ARG A 73 10.83 10.58 1.38
N LEU A 74 11.84 11.36 1.74
CA LEU A 74 12.82 11.02 2.77
C LEU A 74 12.39 11.46 4.19
N ILE A 75 11.57 12.51 4.28
CA ILE A 75 11.18 13.14 5.56
C ILE A 75 9.95 12.45 6.16
N GLU A 76 9.08 11.92 5.30
CA GLU A 76 7.86 11.21 5.66
C GLU A 76 7.84 9.88 4.90
N ASP A 77 7.12 8.89 5.43
CA ASP A 77 7.03 7.58 4.80
C ASP A 77 6.51 7.70 3.36
N THR A 78 7.15 6.99 2.44
CA THR A 78 6.68 6.92 1.06
C THR A 78 5.57 5.87 0.97
N GLU A 79 4.32 6.33 0.99
CA GLU A 79 3.17 5.44 1.03
C GLU A 79 2.93 4.72 -0.29
N ILE A 80 2.46 3.48 -0.19
CA ILE A 80 1.96 2.70 -1.32
C ILE A 80 0.43 2.68 -1.28
N CYS A 81 -0.19 2.90 -2.43
CA CYS A 81 -1.64 2.86 -2.58
C CYS A 81 -2.06 2.04 -3.81
N LEU A 82 -3.36 1.81 -3.95
CA LEU A 82 -3.93 1.27 -5.19
C LEU A 82 -4.18 2.38 -6.22
N TYR A 83 -4.02 2.09 -7.50
CA TYR A 83 -4.42 2.99 -8.57
C TYR A 83 -4.70 2.26 -9.88
N TYR A 84 -5.33 2.95 -10.82
CA TYR A 84 -5.51 2.45 -12.19
C TYR A 84 -4.15 2.27 -12.86
N LYS A 85 -3.97 1.18 -13.62
CA LYS A 85 -2.75 0.93 -14.40
C LYS A 85 -2.56 2.06 -15.41
N LYS A 86 -1.43 2.75 -15.33
CA LYS A 86 -1.06 3.85 -16.22
C LYS A 86 -0.51 3.32 -17.54
N PRO A 87 -0.57 4.12 -18.62
CA PRO A 87 0.17 3.79 -19.84
C PRO A 87 1.68 3.73 -19.55
N PRO A 88 2.46 2.92 -20.28
CA PRO A 88 3.89 2.68 -19.98
C PRO A 88 4.75 3.95 -19.81
N GLN A 89 4.42 5.02 -20.53
CA GLN A 89 5.14 6.30 -20.47
C GLN A 89 4.97 7.04 -19.14
N GLU A 90 3.88 6.76 -18.41
CA GLU A 90 3.52 7.40 -17.15
C GLU A 90 3.62 6.45 -15.96
N ALA A 91 3.78 5.15 -16.21
CA ALA A 91 3.71 4.09 -15.21
C ALA A 91 4.94 3.95 -14.31
N HIS A 92 5.97 4.81 -14.43
CA HIS A 92 7.24 4.70 -13.69
C HIS A 92 7.08 4.47 -12.17
N ASN A 93 6.02 4.98 -11.55
CA ASN A 93 5.73 4.83 -10.14
C ASN A 93 4.83 3.61 -9.79
N GLN A 94 4.61 2.71 -10.75
CA GLN A 94 3.81 1.48 -10.65
C GLN A 94 4.61 0.23 -11.06
N LEU A 95 5.89 0.39 -11.40
CA LEU A 95 6.76 -0.67 -11.88
C LEU A 95 7.63 -1.22 -10.74
N TRP A 96 7.63 -2.53 -10.57
CA TRP A 96 8.27 -3.23 -9.47
C TRP A 96 9.18 -4.34 -9.97
N GLY A 97 10.31 -4.53 -9.31
CA GLY A 97 11.23 -5.62 -9.56
C GLY A 97 11.46 -6.45 -8.31
N ILE A 98 12.07 -7.63 -8.48
CA ILE A 98 12.44 -8.52 -7.38
C ILE A 98 13.92 -8.86 -7.45
N ARG A 99 14.54 -9.03 -6.28
CA ARG A 99 15.88 -9.59 -6.16
C ARG A 99 15.98 -10.46 -4.91
N PRO A 100 16.90 -11.45 -4.87
CA PRO A 100 17.18 -12.19 -3.64
C PRO A 100 17.62 -11.25 -2.52
N ALA A 101 17.15 -11.47 -1.29
CA ALA A 101 17.69 -10.79 -0.12
C ALA A 101 19.18 -11.16 0.08
N ALA A 102 19.99 -10.18 0.44
CA ALA A 102 21.41 -10.38 0.69
C ALA A 102 21.63 -11.28 1.92
N GLY A 103 22.60 -12.22 1.83
CA GLY A 103 22.85 -13.24 2.86
C GLY A 103 22.75 -14.70 2.36
N SER A 104 22.53 -14.89 1.06
CA SER A 104 22.23 -16.19 0.45
C SER A 104 23.34 -16.82 -0.38
N VAL A 105 24.51 -16.19 -0.49
CA VAL A 105 25.65 -16.82 -1.16
C VAL A 105 26.42 -17.65 -0.13
N GLY A 106 25.85 -18.81 0.22
CA GLY A 106 26.45 -19.85 1.03
C GLY A 106 26.68 -21.11 0.21
N SER A 107 27.91 -21.24 -0.31
CA SER A 107 28.64 -22.46 -0.70
C SER A 107 27.97 -23.49 -1.62
N ALA A 108 28.52 -23.64 -2.83
CA ALA A 108 28.30 -24.77 -3.74
C ALA A 108 28.86 -26.12 -3.23
N ALA A 109 29.09 -26.27 -1.93
CA ALA A 109 29.55 -27.49 -1.31
C ALA A 109 28.80 -27.71 0.01
N GLU A 110 28.21 -28.90 0.12
CA GLU A 110 27.69 -29.59 1.30
C GLU A 110 26.16 -29.59 1.55
N HIS A 111 25.59 -30.77 1.23
CA HIS A 111 24.38 -31.41 1.77
C HIS A 111 22.96 -30.84 1.50
N PRO A 112 22.05 -31.64 0.87
CA PRO A 112 20.75 -31.18 0.37
C PRO A 112 19.59 -31.44 1.35
N LEU A 113 19.65 -30.96 2.60
CA LEU A 113 18.53 -31.18 3.54
C LEU A 113 17.82 -29.94 4.05
N HIS A 114 18.40 -28.74 3.96
CA HIS A 114 17.69 -27.51 4.33
C HIS A 114 18.16 -26.34 3.46
N GLN A 115 17.61 -26.24 2.24
CA GLN A 115 17.71 -25.05 1.41
C GLN A 115 16.95 -23.92 2.13
N ASN A 116 17.64 -23.25 3.06
CA ASN A 116 17.13 -22.11 3.82
C ASN A 116 16.55 -21.12 2.81
N GLN A 117 15.22 -21.00 2.79
CA GLN A 117 14.50 -20.22 1.81
C GLN A 117 14.94 -18.76 1.90
N VAL A 118 15.73 -18.32 0.94
CA VAL A 118 16.16 -16.95 0.81
C VAL A 118 14.94 -16.15 0.40
N GLY A 119 14.51 -15.22 1.23
CA GLY A 119 13.40 -14.35 0.86
C GLY A 119 13.79 -13.38 -0.26
N ILE A 120 12.81 -12.66 -0.76
CA ILE A 120 12.97 -11.67 -1.82
C ILE A 120 12.81 -10.26 -1.27
N VAL A 121 13.47 -9.33 -1.95
CA VAL A 121 13.26 -7.89 -1.79
C VAL A 121 12.51 -7.41 -3.01
N ILE A 122 11.40 -6.71 -2.79
CA ILE A 122 10.59 -6.08 -3.86
C ILE A 122 10.97 -4.61 -3.91
N TYR A 123 11.47 -4.15 -5.05
CA TYR A 123 12.00 -2.80 -5.23
C TYR A 123 11.25 -2.02 -6.31
N SER A 124 11.27 -0.70 -6.21
CA SER A 124 10.74 0.18 -7.26
C SER A 124 11.70 0.24 -8.44
N ILE A 125 11.20 0.03 -9.67
CA ILE A 125 12.05 0.13 -10.87
C ILE A 125 12.51 1.57 -11.12
N CYS A 126 11.75 2.59 -10.67
CA CYS A 126 12.21 3.99 -10.79
C CYS A 126 13.33 4.36 -9.81
N ASN A 127 13.53 3.56 -8.75
CA ASN A 127 14.69 3.65 -7.87
C ASN A 127 14.90 2.32 -7.11
N SER A 128 15.89 1.54 -7.54
CA SER A 128 16.15 0.20 -7.02
C SER A 128 16.66 0.14 -5.57
N ASP A 129 17.00 1.30 -4.99
CA ASP A 129 17.36 1.38 -3.58
C ASP A 129 16.12 1.49 -2.68
N TRP A 130 14.95 1.76 -3.24
CA TRP A 130 13.70 1.89 -2.49
C TRP A 130 12.88 0.61 -2.61
N VAL A 131 12.58 0.01 -1.46
CA VAL A 131 12.02 -1.33 -1.35
C VAL A 131 10.78 -1.34 -0.47
N PHE A 132 9.99 -2.40 -0.59
CA PHE A 132 8.83 -2.62 0.29
C PHE A 132 9.30 -2.81 1.73
N ASP A 133 8.69 -2.07 2.64
CA ASP A 133 8.94 -2.12 4.08
C ASP A 133 7.61 -2.01 4.84
N ILE A 134 7.63 -2.43 6.10
CA ILE A 134 6.51 -2.34 7.03
C ILE A 134 6.72 -1.12 7.93
N CYS A 135 5.81 -0.14 7.85
CA CYS A 135 5.81 0.97 8.77
C CYS A 135 5.61 0.44 10.21
N SER A 136 6.61 0.68 11.06
CA SER A 136 6.67 0.13 12.43
C SER A 136 6.11 1.09 13.48
N HIS A 137 5.17 1.98 13.11
CA HIS A 137 4.64 2.96 14.06
C HIS A 137 4.04 2.25 15.30
N GLU A 138 4.60 2.56 16.46
CA GLU A 138 4.51 1.79 17.71
C GLU A 138 3.17 1.94 18.47
N ASN A 139 2.03 1.96 17.76
CA ASN A 139 0.73 1.92 18.42
C ASN A 139 0.37 0.47 18.76
N PRO A 140 0.25 0.08 20.05
CA PRO A 140 0.00 -1.30 20.45
C PRO A 140 -1.34 -1.86 19.93
N THR A 141 -2.33 -0.99 19.71
CA THR A 141 -3.65 -1.31 19.15
C THR A 141 -3.65 -1.51 17.64
N GLU A 142 -2.64 -1.02 16.91
CA GLU A 142 -2.53 -1.15 15.45
C GLU A 142 -1.61 -2.31 15.03
N LYS A 143 -1.12 -3.12 15.98
CA LYS A 143 -0.24 -4.27 15.71
C LYS A 143 -0.82 -5.27 14.72
N GLU A 144 -2.13 -5.31 14.53
CA GLU A 144 -2.77 -6.23 13.57
C GLU A 144 -2.70 -5.73 12.12
N ARG A 145 -2.63 -4.41 11.90
CA ARG A 145 -2.68 -3.78 10.58
C ARG A 145 -1.60 -2.71 10.46
N GLN A 146 -0.57 -3.00 9.67
CA GLN A 146 0.54 -2.07 9.42
C GLN A 146 0.46 -1.53 8.00
N ASN A 147 0.93 -0.32 7.77
CA ASN A 147 0.98 0.24 6.43
C ASN A 147 2.18 -0.34 5.66
N LEU A 148 1.94 -0.72 4.40
CA LEU A 148 3.01 -1.00 3.46
C LEU A 148 3.56 0.34 2.94
N ILE A 149 4.87 0.51 3.04
CA ILE A 149 5.58 1.71 2.61
C ILE A 149 6.74 1.34 1.69
N LEU A 150 7.32 2.37 1.08
CA LEU A 150 8.60 2.30 0.39
C LEU A 150 9.66 2.96 1.26
N PHE A 151 10.78 2.28 1.47
CA PHE A 151 11.88 2.77 2.29
C PHE A 151 13.23 2.38 1.67
N PRO A 152 14.31 3.17 1.89
CA PRO A 152 15.64 2.79 1.46
C PRO A 152 16.05 1.40 1.97
N HIS A 153 16.69 0.62 1.11
CA HIS A 153 17.07 -0.74 1.41
C HIS A 153 18.10 -0.80 2.54
N GLN A 154 17.84 -1.67 3.51
CA GLN A 154 18.69 -1.95 4.65
C GLN A 154 19.01 -3.44 4.65
N SER A 155 20.26 -3.80 4.38
CA SER A 155 20.70 -5.19 4.25
C SER A 155 20.51 -6.03 5.52
N SER A 156 20.41 -5.40 6.69
CA SER A 156 20.15 -6.05 7.98
C SER A 156 18.67 -6.03 8.39
N SER A 157 17.79 -5.40 7.61
CA SER A 157 16.37 -5.25 7.97
C SER A 157 15.60 -6.52 7.62
N GLN A 158 15.01 -7.15 8.62
CA GLN A 158 14.08 -8.26 8.44
C GLN A 158 12.70 -7.78 7.97
N HIS A 159 12.45 -6.46 7.95
CA HIS A 159 11.15 -5.87 7.61
C HIS A 159 10.95 -5.70 6.09
N GLN A 160 12.04 -5.90 5.32
CA GLN A 160 12.08 -5.69 3.87
C GLN A 160 12.12 -6.99 3.07
N THR A 161 11.90 -8.13 3.74
CA THR A 161 12.03 -9.46 3.13
C THR A 161 10.68 -10.15 3.05
N TRP A 162 10.38 -10.68 1.87
CA TRP A 162 9.09 -11.25 1.51
C TRP A 162 9.24 -12.64 0.89
N ASP A 163 8.17 -13.40 0.85
CA ASP A 163 8.03 -14.67 0.14
C ASP A 163 6.75 -14.60 -0.71
N PHE A 164 6.77 -15.23 -1.89
CA PHE A 164 5.56 -15.39 -2.71
C PHE A 164 4.97 -16.77 -2.46
N ILE A 165 3.73 -16.80 -1.99
CA ILE A 165 2.99 -18.05 -1.71
C ILE A 165 1.91 -18.21 -2.78
N PRO A 166 2.03 -19.18 -3.70
CA PRO A 166 1.00 -19.45 -4.71
C PRO A 166 -0.38 -19.69 -4.08
N GLU A 167 -1.44 -19.22 -4.74
CA GLU A 167 -2.84 -19.39 -4.25
C GLU A 167 -3.17 -20.86 -3.96
N ASN A 168 -2.66 -21.78 -4.78
CA ASN A 168 -2.92 -23.22 -4.66
C ASN A 168 -2.21 -23.88 -3.46
N ASP A 169 -1.11 -23.30 -2.98
CA ASP A 169 -0.28 -23.91 -1.92
C ASP A 169 -0.88 -23.71 -0.52
N VAL A 170 -1.76 -22.73 -0.37
CA VAL A 170 -2.41 -22.39 0.91
C VAL A 170 -3.40 -23.46 1.38
N ASN A 171 -4.07 -24.15 0.44
CA ASN A 171 -5.10 -25.14 0.75
C ASN A 171 -4.55 -26.42 1.41
N THR A 172 -3.25 -26.67 1.32
CA THR A 172 -2.62 -27.85 1.91
C THR A 172 -2.46 -27.76 3.44
N ASN A 173 -2.47 -26.55 4.01
CA ASN A 173 -2.23 -26.34 5.45
C ASN A 173 -3.42 -25.75 6.22
N ALA A 174 -4.47 -25.26 5.55
CA ALA A 174 -5.59 -24.58 6.21
C ALA A 174 -6.65 -25.52 6.82
N TYR A 175 -6.71 -26.79 6.41
CA TYR A 175 -7.67 -27.77 6.97
C TYR A 175 -7.13 -28.59 8.16
N ALA A 176 -5.88 -28.36 8.59
CA ALA A 176 -5.29 -29.11 9.71
C ALA A 176 -5.54 -28.51 11.10
N THR A 177 -6.22 -27.35 11.20
CA THR A 177 -6.42 -26.65 12.48
C THR A 177 -7.86 -26.17 12.68
N VAL A 178 -8.84 -27.06 12.52
CA VAL A 178 -10.12 -26.99 13.26
C VAL A 178 -10.62 -28.43 13.50
N GLN A 179 -10.05 -29.11 14.50
CA GLN A 179 -10.76 -30.17 15.23
C GLN A 179 -10.78 -29.77 16.70
N GLU A 180 -11.69 -28.87 17.04
CA GLU A 180 -12.24 -28.82 18.40
C GLU A 180 -13.10 -30.09 18.59
N PRO A 181 -12.95 -30.81 19.71
CA PRO A 181 -13.63 -32.08 19.91
C PRO A 181 -15.12 -31.87 20.20
N GLY A 182 -15.94 -32.41 19.30
CA GLY A 182 -17.28 -32.96 19.51
C GLY A 182 -18.18 -32.32 20.56
N LEU A 183 -19.15 -31.53 20.11
CA LEU A 183 -20.49 -31.53 20.70
C LEU A 183 -21.52 -31.76 19.59
N VAL A 184 -22.08 -32.95 19.62
CA VAL A 184 -23.24 -33.39 18.86
C VAL A 184 -24.42 -32.52 19.29
N TYR A 185 -24.98 -31.73 18.39
CA TYR A 185 -26.35 -31.26 18.53
C TYR A 185 -27.17 -31.79 17.36
N ASP A 186 -28.16 -32.54 17.79
CA ASP A 186 -29.15 -33.28 17.04
C ASP A 186 -30.05 -32.35 16.22
N ASP A 187 -30.35 -32.81 15.02
CA ASP A 187 -31.24 -32.20 14.05
C ASP A 187 -32.67 -32.60 14.39
N SER A 188 -33.55 -31.65 14.74
CA SER A 188 -34.98 -31.78 14.43
C SER A 188 -35.81 -30.55 14.79
N SER A 189 -36.82 -30.34 13.95
CA SER A 189 -38.07 -29.59 14.16
C SER A 189 -38.09 -28.10 13.83
N LEU A 190 -38.22 -27.84 12.52
CA LEU A 190 -39.10 -26.80 12.02
C LEU A 190 -40.55 -27.18 12.36
N GLU A 191 -41.21 -26.43 13.24
CA GLU A 191 -42.66 -26.31 13.20
C GLU A 191 -43.09 -24.84 13.17
N SER A 192 -43.96 -24.60 12.21
CA SER A 192 -44.60 -23.35 11.88
C SER A 192 -45.98 -23.40 12.53
N SER A 193 -46.32 -22.43 13.40
CA SER A 193 -47.71 -22.22 13.80
C SER A 193 -48.08 -20.74 13.84
N LEU A 194 -49.19 -20.51 13.17
CA LEU A 194 -49.89 -19.30 12.80
C LEU A 194 -50.42 -18.47 13.99
N ILE A 195 -50.51 -17.15 13.74
CA ILE A 195 -51.63 -16.23 14.03
C ILE A 195 -52.17 -16.21 15.47
N ASP A 196 -52.05 -15.05 16.14
CA ASP A 196 -53.23 -14.42 16.74
C ASP A 196 -53.09 -12.89 16.86
N ASP A 197 -54.15 -12.24 16.38
CA ASP A 197 -54.49 -10.84 16.47
C ASP A 197 -54.59 -10.35 17.92
N TYR A 198 -54.04 -9.16 18.22
CA TYR A 198 -54.75 -8.20 19.07
C TYR A 198 -54.45 -6.75 18.66
N ASN A 199 -55.48 -6.15 18.05
CA ASN A 199 -55.70 -4.73 17.90
C ASN A 199 -55.65 -4.00 19.26
N TYR A 200 -54.87 -2.92 19.34
CA TYR A 200 -55.18 -1.79 20.21
C TYR A 200 -54.96 -0.48 19.45
N ASP A 201 -56.07 0.11 19.09
CA ASP A 201 -56.21 1.50 18.64
C ASP A 201 -55.86 2.46 19.78
N ARG A 202 -54.96 3.42 19.54
CA ARG A 202 -55.09 4.76 20.14
C ARG A 202 -54.21 5.81 19.46
N GLY A 203 -54.89 6.77 18.82
CA GLY A 203 -54.63 8.19 19.11
C GLY A 203 -53.59 8.89 18.23
N SER A 204 -54.08 9.40 17.10
CA SER A 204 -53.50 10.48 16.32
C SER A 204 -53.29 11.75 17.15
N SER A 205 -52.17 12.45 16.97
CA SER A 205 -52.15 13.91 17.03
C SER A 205 -50.93 14.50 16.31
N VAL A 206 -51.26 15.20 15.23
CA VAL A 206 -50.48 16.21 14.51
C VAL A 206 -50.10 17.34 15.46
N SER A 207 -48.87 17.86 15.38
CA SER A 207 -48.61 19.29 15.65
C SER A 207 -47.36 19.77 14.93
N SER A 208 -47.61 20.45 13.82
CA SER A 208 -46.87 21.63 13.37
C SER A 208 -46.71 22.64 14.51
N ASN A 209 -45.55 23.29 14.63
CA ASN A 209 -45.45 24.66 15.14
C ASN A 209 -44.26 25.39 14.53
N SER A 210 -44.59 26.51 13.87
CA SER A 210 -43.72 27.60 13.43
C SER A 210 -43.92 28.83 14.33
N CYS A 211 -43.01 29.79 14.23
CA CYS A 211 -43.04 31.19 14.74
C CYS A 211 -42.81 31.32 16.26
N GLU A 212 -42.11 32.31 16.84
CA GLU A 212 -41.63 33.65 16.46
C GLU A 212 -40.56 34.05 17.53
N SER A 213 -39.37 34.53 17.15
CA SER A 213 -38.92 35.94 17.17
C SER A 213 -39.22 36.78 18.42
N VAL A 214 -38.20 36.99 19.27
CA VAL A 214 -37.73 38.24 19.93
C VAL A 214 -36.43 37.86 20.69
N GLY A 215 -35.29 38.55 20.70
CA GLY A 215 -34.95 39.91 20.32
C GLY A 215 -34.12 40.55 21.46
N PHE A 216 -32.82 40.23 21.59
CA PHE A 216 -31.79 41.05 22.27
C PHE A 216 -30.42 40.66 21.67
N ALA A 217 -29.83 41.43 20.77
CA ALA A 217 -29.08 42.68 20.97
C ALA A 217 -27.61 42.43 21.37
N HIS A 218 -26.71 43.06 20.58
CA HIS A 218 -25.28 43.30 20.79
C HIS A 218 -24.27 42.26 20.26
N GLY A 219 -23.82 42.54 19.03
CA GLY A 219 -22.42 42.92 18.81
C GLY A 219 -21.40 41.79 18.75
N LEU A 220 -21.02 41.40 17.54
CA LEU A 220 -19.75 41.78 16.89
C LEU A 220 -19.62 40.95 15.60
N SER A 221 -19.67 41.63 14.47
CA SER A 221 -19.57 41.03 13.14
C SER A 221 -18.20 40.36 12.90
N PRO A 222 -18.10 39.40 11.96
CA PRO A 222 -16.85 38.72 11.64
C PRO A 222 -15.80 39.69 11.08
N ALA A 223 -14.56 39.57 11.56
CA ALA A 223 -13.44 40.30 11.01
C ALA A 223 -13.12 39.83 9.57
N LYS A 224 -13.57 40.61 8.59
CA LYS A 224 -12.95 40.68 7.25
C LYS A 224 -11.57 41.30 7.41
N ARG A 225 -10.49 40.55 7.12
CA ARG A 225 -9.21 41.18 6.78
C ARG A 225 -9.02 41.09 5.28
N SER A 226 -9.00 42.27 4.68
CA SER A 226 -8.79 42.53 3.25
C SER A 226 -7.35 42.24 2.84
N SER A 227 -7.25 41.70 1.63
CA SER A 227 -6.24 41.87 0.58
C SER A 227 -5.04 42.78 0.85
N GLN A 228 -3.83 42.28 0.57
CA GLN A 228 -2.80 43.05 -0.15
C GLN A 228 -2.10 42.19 -1.20
N THR A 229 -1.75 42.89 -2.26
CA THR A 229 -1.33 42.47 -3.60
C THR A 229 0.13 42.08 -3.72
N SER A 230 0.39 41.36 -4.80
CA SER A 230 1.63 40.99 -5.47
C SER A 230 2.80 41.98 -5.36
N LEU A 231 3.99 41.46 -5.09
CA LEU A 231 5.25 42.04 -5.54
C LEU A 231 6.01 41.02 -6.38
N THR A 232 6.14 41.38 -7.66
CA THR A 232 7.05 40.84 -8.65
C THR A 232 8.49 41.13 -8.25
N SER A 233 9.33 40.10 -8.09
CA SER A 233 10.78 40.25 -8.20
C SER A 233 11.21 39.80 -9.60
N ALA A 234 11.44 40.79 -10.44
CA ALA A 234 12.11 40.63 -11.72
C ALA A 234 13.56 40.19 -11.48
N SER A 235 13.96 39.06 -12.06
CA SER A 235 15.36 38.75 -12.33
C SER A 235 15.87 39.68 -13.43
N ARG A 236 16.81 40.55 -13.09
CA ARG A 236 17.69 41.21 -14.05
C ARG A 236 19.10 41.28 -13.50
N ASN A 237 20.03 41.07 -14.42
CA ASN A 237 21.45 41.42 -14.42
C ASN A 237 22.38 40.41 -13.71
N ALA A 238 23.53 40.04 -14.26
CA ALA A 238 24.16 40.35 -15.54
C ALA A 238 25.34 39.38 -15.74
N SER A 239 25.59 39.03 -16.99
CA SER A 239 26.82 38.42 -17.49
C SER A 239 28.03 39.33 -17.27
N LEU A 240 29.16 38.75 -16.88
CA LEU A 240 30.54 39.17 -17.22
C LEU A 240 31.38 37.89 -17.14
N GLU A 241 31.68 37.25 -18.27
CA GLU A 241 32.95 37.41 -18.99
C GLU A 241 34.19 37.36 -18.07
N ASN A 242 34.95 36.28 -18.18
CA ASN A 242 36.41 36.33 -18.09
C ASN A 242 36.99 35.22 -18.97
N ILE A 243 37.32 35.60 -20.20
CA ILE A 243 38.20 34.88 -21.11
C ILE A 243 39.52 35.67 -21.16
N TYR A 244 40.63 34.92 -21.23
CA TYR A 244 42.02 35.30 -21.52
C TYR A 244 42.91 35.74 -20.36
N THR A 245 43.80 34.84 -19.95
CA THR A 245 45.24 34.98 -20.29
C THR A 245 45.97 33.62 -20.23
N ASN A 246 46.40 33.16 -21.40
CA ASN A 246 47.55 32.24 -21.64
C ASN A 246 48.82 33.15 -21.75
N PRO A 247 50.11 32.71 -21.85
CA PRO A 247 50.61 31.37 -22.23
C PRO A 247 51.93 30.88 -21.54
N SER A 248 52.46 29.76 -22.09
CA SER A 248 53.88 29.33 -22.22
C SER A 248 54.60 28.77 -20.96
N GLN A 249 55.44 27.74 -20.97
CA GLN A 249 56.15 26.86 -21.94
C GLN A 249 56.66 25.64 -21.11
N PHE A 250 56.81 24.40 -21.60
CA PHE A 250 57.98 23.80 -22.30
C PHE A 250 57.59 22.34 -22.66
N HIS A 251 57.59 21.91 -23.93
CA HIS A 251 58.67 21.19 -24.63
C HIS A 251 59.17 19.90 -23.95
N GLN A 252 58.84 18.71 -24.48
CA GLN A 252 59.78 17.91 -25.31
C GLN A 252 59.17 16.59 -25.83
N THR A 253 59.40 16.39 -27.12
CA THR A 253 59.24 15.22 -27.98
C THR A 253 60.22 14.12 -27.60
N TYR A 254 59.85 12.83 -27.72
CA TYR A 254 60.69 11.78 -28.34
C TYR A 254 59.83 10.66 -28.92
N HIS A 255 60.14 10.32 -30.17
CA HIS A 255 59.73 9.12 -30.91
C HIS A 255 60.41 7.87 -30.35
N TYR A 256 59.71 6.73 -30.32
CA TYR A 256 59.85 5.59 -31.24
C TYR A 256 58.64 4.66 -31.09
#